data_AF-A0A6D0IMB8-F1
#
_entry.id   AF-A0A6D0IMB8-F1
#
_cell.length_a   1.000
_cell.length_b   1.000
_cell.length_c   1.000
_cell.angle_alpha   90.00
_cell.angle_beta   90.00
_cell.angle_gamma   90.00
#
_symmetry.space_group_name_H-M   'P 1'
#
loop_
_entity.id
_entity.type
_entity.pdbx_description
1 polymer ?
#
loop_
_entity_poly.entity_id
_entity_poly.type
_entity_poly.pdbx_seq_one_letter_code
_entity_poly.pdbx_strand_id
1 'polypeptide(L)'
;FWQLLTPFPLLCGLLSLGMVILQGGVWLQLKTVGVIHLRSQLATKRAALLVMLCFLLAGYWLWVGIDGFVLLAQDANGPSNPLMKLVAVLPGAWMNNFVESPVLWIFPLLGFFCPLLTVMAIYRGRPGWGFLMASLMQFGVIFTAGITLFPFVMPSSVSPISSLTLWDSTSSQLTLSIMLVIVLIFLPIVLLYTLWSYYKMWG
;
A
#
# COMPACT_ATOMS: atom_id res chain seq x y z
N PHE A 1 -1.95 18.08 15.66
CA PHE A 1 -0.78 17.75 14.83
C PHE A 1 0.23 16.88 15.57
N TRP A 2 0.84 17.34 16.67
CA TRP A 2 1.91 16.61 17.38
C TRP A 2 1.53 15.22 17.89
N GLN A 3 0.26 14.97 18.21
CA GLN A 3 -0.25 13.64 18.58
C GLN A 3 -0.18 12.60 17.43
N LEU A 4 0.04 13.04 16.18
CA LEU A 4 0.22 12.15 15.04
C LEU A 4 1.65 11.60 14.94
N LEU A 5 2.63 12.24 15.58
CA LEU A 5 4.04 11.84 15.56
C LEU A 5 4.32 10.77 16.63
N THR A 6 3.50 9.72 16.66
CA THR A 6 3.73 8.55 17.50
C THR A 6 4.70 7.57 16.81
N PRO A 7 5.31 6.63 17.54
CA PRO A 7 6.35 5.75 16.99
C PRO A 7 5.91 4.92 15.77
N PHE A 8 4.67 4.42 15.76
CA PHE A 8 4.17 3.58 14.67
C PHE A 8 3.95 4.38 13.36
N PRO A 9 3.25 5.52 13.34
CA PRO A 9 3.21 6.41 12.16
C PRO A 9 4.59 6.85 11.65
N LEU A 10 5.56 7.10 12.55
CA LEU A 10 6.93 7.43 12.14
C LEU A 10 7.62 6.24 11.42
N LEU A 11 7.41 5.01 11.91
CA LEU A 11 7.88 3.80 11.24
C LEU A 11 7.25 3.64 9.84
N CYS A 12 5.94 3.87 9.72
CA CYS A 12 5.24 3.88 8.44
C CYS A 12 5.76 4.99 7.50
N GLY A 13 6.10 6.16 8.04
CA GLY A 13 6.74 7.25 7.29
C GLY A 13 8.12 6.87 6.76
N LEU A 14 8.95 6.21 7.57
CA LEU A 14 10.25 5.68 7.14
C LEU A 14 10.11 4.58 6.09
N LEU A 15 9.13 3.70 6.25
CA LEU A 15 8.78 2.69 5.25
C LEU A 15 8.43 3.35 3.91
N SER A 16 7.52 4.33 3.92
CA SER A 16 7.09 5.07 2.73
C SER A 16 8.26 5.79 2.05
N LEU A 17 9.13 6.44 2.83
CA LEU A 17 10.34 7.07 2.32
C LEU A 17 11.26 6.04 1.62
N GLY A 18 11.49 4.90 2.26
CA GLY A 18 12.27 3.80 1.70
C GLY A 18 11.69 3.29 0.38
N MET A 19 10.36 3.14 0.31
CA MET A 19 9.65 2.68 -0.89
C MET A 19 9.88 3.63 -2.07
N VAL A 20 9.73 4.94 -1.85
CA VAL A 20 9.95 5.96 -2.90
C VAL A 20 11.41 6.00 -3.35
N ILE A 21 12.36 5.92 -2.42
CA ILE A 21 13.80 5.89 -2.76
C ILE A 21 14.16 4.63 -3.54
N LEU A 22 13.60 3.48 -3.18
CA LEU A 22 13.83 2.21 -3.88
C LEU A 22 13.36 2.30 -5.33
N GLN A 23 12.11 2.72 -5.56
CA GLN A 23 11.53 2.87 -6.89
C GLN A 23 12.33 3.89 -7.73
N GLY A 24 12.63 5.06 -7.17
CA GLY A 24 13.38 6.12 -7.84
C GLY A 24 14.83 5.72 -8.14
N GLY A 25 15.49 5.00 -7.24
CA GLY A 25 16.86 4.53 -7.46
C GLY A 25 16.96 3.48 -8.56
N VAL A 26 15.97 2.60 -8.70
CA VAL A 26 15.92 1.64 -9.82
C VAL A 26 15.62 2.36 -11.14
N TRP A 27 14.71 3.34 -11.12
CA TRP A 27 14.43 4.18 -12.28
C TRP A 27 15.69 4.92 -12.78
N LEU A 28 16.47 5.49 -11.86
CA LEU A 28 17.74 6.13 -12.21
C LEU A 28 18.73 5.12 -12.83
N GLN A 29 18.77 3.88 -12.34
CA GLN A 29 19.65 2.85 -12.92
C GLN A 29 19.27 2.46 -14.35
N LEU A 30 17.98 2.58 -14.73
CA LEU A 30 17.53 2.38 -16.11
C LEU A 30 18.00 3.49 -17.06
N LYS A 31 18.22 4.70 -16.53
CA LYS A 31 18.47 5.92 -17.33
C LYS A 31 19.89 6.48 -17.19
N THR A 32 20.74 5.88 -16.37
CA THR A 32 22.08 6.41 -16.07
C THR A 32 23.16 5.35 -16.23
N VAL A 33 24.37 5.82 -16.56
CA VAL A 33 25.58 5.00 -16.74
C VAL A 33 26.73 5.52 -15.87
N GLY A 34 27.78 4.72 -15.72
CA GLY A 34 29.01 5.09 -15.02
C GLY A 34 28.79 5.33 -13.52
N VAL A 35 29.30 6.45 -13.01
CA VAL A 35 29.37 6.72 -11.56
C VAL A 35 27.98 6.90 -10.93
N ILE A 36 27.05 7.53 -11.66
CA ILE A 36 25.68 7.76 -11.18
C ILE A 36 24.93 6.43 -11.03
N HIS A 37 25.12 5.52 -11.99
CA HIS A 37 24.54 4.17 -11.94
C HIS A 37 24.97 3.42 -10.67
N LEU A 38 26.27 3.41 -10.36
CA LEU A 38 26.81 2.74 -9.17
C LEU A 38 26.30 3.36 -7.86
N ARG A 39 26.23 4.70 -7.79
CA ARG A 39 25.67 5.41 -6.62
C ARG A 39 24.19 5.08 -6.43
N SER A 40 23.43 5.06 -7.51
CA SER A 40 22.02 4.70 -7.49
C SER A 40 21.82 3.24 -7.06
N GLN A 41 22.65 2.32 -7.53
CA GLN A 41 22.63 0.92 -7.13
C GLN A 41 22.84 0.75 -5.61
N LEU A 42 23.80 1.47 -5.03
CA LEU A 42 24.04 1.46 -3.58
C LEU A 42 22.86 2.06 -2.80
N ALA A 43 22.28 3.17 -3.29
CA ALA A 43 21.11 3.79 -2.67
C ALA A 43 19.89 2.85 -2.69
N THR A 44 19.61 2.20 -3.82
CA THR A 44 18.54 1.21 -3.96
C THR A 44 18.74 0.03 -3.01
N LYS A 45 19.96 -0.51 -2.89
CA LYS A 45 20.24 -1.59 -1.94
C LYS A 45 19.94 -1.18 -0.50
N ARG A 46 20.37 0.02 -0.08
CA ARG A 46 20.11 0.53 1.27
C ARG A 46 18.62 0.76 1.51
N ALA A 47 17.91 1.31 0.52
CA ALA A 47 16.47 1.51 0.58
C ALA A 47 15.70 0.17 0.65
N ALA A 48 16.13 -0.86 -0.08
CA ALA A 48 15.54 -2.20 -0.01
C ALA A 48 15.67 -2.81 1.39
N LEU A 49 16.85 -2.70 2.02
CA LEU A 49 17.04 -3.15 3.39
C LEU A 49 16.16 -2.37 4.37
N LEU A 50 16.08 -1.04 4.22
CA LEU A 50 15.22 -0.20 5.03
C LEU A 50 13.75 -0.61 4.91
N VAL A 51 13.24 -0.78 3.68
CA VAL A 51 11.86 -1.21 3.41
C VAL A 51 11.58 -2.57 4.04
N MET A 52 12.45 -3.56 3.82
CA MET A 52 12.27 -4.89 4.40
C MET A 52 12.21 -4.86 5.94
N LEU A 53 13.14 -4.14 6.57
CA LEU A 53 13.19 -4.03 8.03
C LEU A 53 11.98 -3.27 8.56
N CYS A 54 11.66 -2.10 8.01
CA CYS A 54 10.52 -1.31 8.45
C CYS A 54 9.19 -2.06 8.23
N PHE A 55 9.04 -2.77 7.12
CA PHE A 55 7.83 -3.54 6.82
C PHE A 55 7.65 -4.73 7.78
N LEU A 56 8.72 -5.49 8.05
CA LEU A 56 8.68 -6.55 9.06
C LEU A 56 8.38 -6.01 10.46
N LEU A 57 9.05 -4.94 10.87
CA LEU A 57 8.82 -4.33 12.17
C LEU A 57 7.41 -3.77 12.30
N ALA A 58 6.87 -3.15 11.25
CA ALA A 58 5.50 -2.63 11.24
C ALA A 58 4.48 -3.78 11.32
N GLY A 59 4.68 -4.85 10.56
CA GLY A 59 3.82 -6.04 10.63
C GLY A 59 3.87 -6.72 11.99
N TYR A 60 5.06 -6.91 12.57
CA TYR A 60 5.23 -7.47 13.90
C TYR A 60 4.60 -6.60 14.99
N TRP A 61 4.81 -5.29 14.95
CA TRP A 61 4.21 -4.35 15.90
C TRP A 61 2.68 -4.41 15.81
N LEU A 62 2.15 -4.39 14.60
CA LEU A 62 0.70 -4.47 14.38
C LEU A 62 0.12 -5.78 14.94
N TRP A 63 0.82 -6.90 14.80
CA TRP A 63 0.39 -8.19 15.35
C TRP A 63 0.38 -8.24 16.88
N VAL A 64 1.38 -7.65 17.54
CA VAL A 64 1.55 -7.76 19.01
C VAL A 64 0.87 -6.65 19.79
N GLY A 65 0.84 -5.43 19.26
CA GLY A 65 0.63 -4.23 20.07
C GLY A 65 -0.44 -3.27 19.57
N ILE A 66 -1.16 -3.59 18.49
CA ILE A 66 -2.21 -2.72 17.94
C ILE A 66 -3.53 -3.49 17.91
N ASP A 67 -4.47 -3.06 18.75
CA ASP A 67 -5.83 -3.59 18.71
C ASP A 67 -6.51 -3.22 17.39
N GLY A 68 -7.28 -4.16 16.86
CA GLY A 68 -8.02 -3.98 15.62
C GLY A 68 -9.48 -3.66 15.85
N PHE A 69 -10.13 -3.18 14.79
CA PHE A 69 -11.55 -2.87 14.79
C PHE A 69 -12.30 -3.97 14.04
N VAL A 70 -13.40 -4.44 14.60
CA VAL A 70 -14.28 -5.45 13.98
C VAL A 70 -15.67 -4.85 13.83
N LEU A 71 -16.21 -4.99 12.63
CA LEU A 71 -17.59 -4.65 12.33
C LEU A 71 -18.49 -5.83 12.69
N LEU A 72 -19.36 -5.67 13.69
CA LEU A 72 -20.22 -6.76 14.18
C LEU A 72 -21.54 -6.86 13.40
N ALA A 73 -22.11 -5.71 13.06
CA ALA A 73 -23.38 -5.64 12.34
C ALA A 73 -23.46 -4.33 11.55
N GLN A 74 -23.75 -4.44 10.26
CA GLN A 74 -24.04 -3.33 9.36
C GLN A 74 -24.79 -3.86 8.14
N ASP A 75 -25.84 -3.17 7.70
CA ASP A 75 -26.49 -3.45 6.42
C ASP A 75 -25.71 -2.76 5.29
N ALA A 76 -25.12 -3.55 4.40
CA ALA A 76 -24.34 -3.04 3.28
C ALA A 76 -25.20 -2.32 2.21
N ASN A 77 -26.50 -2.62 2.16
CA ASN A 77 -27.45 -1.94 1.26
C ASN A 77 -28.24 -0.84 1.97
N GLY A 78 -27.95 -0.60 3.25
CA GLY A 78 -28.55 0.46 4.04
C GLY A 78 -28.12 1.85 3.56
N PRO A 79 -28.76 2.92 4.08
CA PRO A 79 -28.31 4.27 3.81
C PRO A 79 -26.89 4.49 4.36
N SER A 80 -26.11 5.33 3.67
CA SER A 80 -24.77 5.78 4.10
C SER A 80 -24.85 6.55 5.42
N ASN A 81 -24.83 5.84 6.55
CA ASN A 81 -24.91 6.41 7.89
C ASN A 81 -23.96 5.71 8.87
N PRO A 82 -22.88 6.37 9.31
CA PRO A 82 -21.88 5.76 10.19
C PRO A 82 -22.38 5.50 11.62
N LEU A 83 -23.53 6.05 12.02
CA LEU A 83 -24.10 5.81 13.36
C LEU A 83 -24.93 4.52 13.43
N MET A 84 -25.28 3.92 12.29
CA MET A 84 -26.12 2.72 12.19
C MET A 84 -25.27 1.44 12.08
N LYS A 85 -24.27 1.29 12.94
CA LYS A 85 -23.42 0.10 13.02
C LYS A 85 -22.93 -0.19 14.42
N LEU A 86 -22.48 -1.42 14.62
CA LEU A 86 -21.80 -1.85 15.84
C LEU A 86 -20.35 -2.20 15.53
N VAL A 87 -19.43 -1.51 16.18
CA VAL A 87 -17.99 -1.70 16.04
C VAL A 87 -17.40 -2.06 17.41
N ALA A 88 -16.64 -3.15 17.46
CA ALA A 88 -15.89 -3.56 18.63
C ALA A 88 -14.38 -3.41 18.38
N VAL A 89 -13.63 -3.16 19.44
CA VAL A 89 -12.17 -3.16 19.42
C VAL A 89 -11.70 -4.48 20.04
N LEU A 90 -10.99 -5.29 19.27
CA LEU A 90 -10.54 -6.62 19.68
C LEU A 90 -9.04 -6.79 19.41
N PRO A 91 -8.31 -7.47 20.31
CA PRO A 91 -6.89 -7.74 20.10
C PRO A 91 -6.71 -8.65 18.88
N GLY A 92 -5.76 -8.29 18.01
CA GLY A 92 -5.43 -9.07 16.81
C GLY A 92 -6.45 -9.01 15.66
N ALA A 93 -7.53 -8.24 15.79
CA ALA A 93 -8.60 -8.18 14.78
C ALA A 93 -8.14 -7.76 13.38
N TRP A 94 -7.05 -7.01 13.27
CA TRP A 94 -6.44 -6.65 11.98
C TRP A 94 -5.94 -7.86 11.17
N MET A 95 -5.77 -9.02 11.81
CA MET A 95 -5.37 -10.26 11.14
C MET A 95 -6.54 -11.09 10.62
N ASN A 96 -7.78 -10.75 10.96
CA ASN A 96 -8.95 -11.58 10.65
C ASN A 96 -9.09 -11.87 9.15
N ASN A 97 -8.90 -10.84 8.29
CA ASN A 97 -8.98 -11.00 6.84
C ASN A 97 -7.94 -12.02 6.30
N PHE A 98 -6.75 -12.04 6.89
CA PHE A 98 -5.68 -12.97 6.51
C PHE A 98 -5.92 -14.40 7.02
N VAL A 99 -6.67 -14.56 8.11
CA VAL A 99 -7.09 -15.86 8.64
C VAL A 99 -8.26 -16.42 7.82
N GLU A 100 -9.25 -15.59 7.50
CA GLU A 100 -10.42 -15.99 6.70
C GLU A 100 -10.05 -16.33 5.26
N SER A 101 -9.13 -15.57 4.65
CA SER A 101 -8.67 -15.78 3.28
C SER A 101 -7.14 -15.88 3.22
N PRO A 102 -6.55 -17.08 3.41
CA PRO A 102 -5.09 -17.25 3.41
C PRO A 102 -4.38 -16.84 2.12
N VAL A 103 -5.09 -16.78 1.00
CA VAL A 103 -4.55 -16.28 -0.29
C VAL A 103 -4.07 -14.84 -0.18
N LEU A 104 -4.67 -14.04 0.72
CA LEU A 104 -4.30 -12.63 0.93
C LEU A 104 -2.89 -12.45 1.49
N TRP A 105 -2.25 -13.50 2.03
CA TRP A 105 -0.84 -13.46 2.40
C TRP A 105 0.10 -13.19 1.23
N ILE A 106 -0.34 -13.36 -0.02
CA ILE A 106 0.48 -13.03 -1.20
C ILE A 106 0.95 -11.57 -1.18
N PHE A 107 0.12 -10.63 -0.72
CA PHE A 107 0.45 -9.20 -0.72
C PHE A 107 1.58 -8.83 0.27
N PRO A 108 1.54 -9.23 1.55
CA PRO A 108 2.66 -9.02 2.45
C PRO A 108 3.91 -9.80 2.03
N LEU A 109 3.76 -10.99 1.45
CA LEU A 109 4.90 -11.72 0.87
C LEU A 109 5.54 -10.94 -0.29
N LEU A 110 4.75 -10.36 -1.20
CA LEU A 110 5.26 -9.47 -2.24
C LEU A 110 5.96 -8.25 -1.64
N GLY A 111 5.34 -7.58 -0.67
CA GLY A 111 5.92 -6.41 0.01
C GLY A 111 7.28 -6.72 0.66
N PHE A 112 7.47 -7.93 1.17
CA PHE A 112 8.71 -8.35 1.81
C PHE A 112 9.77 -8.90 0.84
N PHE A 113 9.41 -9.77 -0.10
CA PHE A 113 10.37 -10.45 -0.97
C PHE A 113 10.75 -9.66 -2.23
N CYS A 114 9.85 -8.84 -2.78
CA CYS A 114 10.14 -8.06 -3.97
C CYS A 114 11.31 -7.05 -3.81
N PRO A 115 11.52 -6.35 -2.68
CA PRO A 115 12.74 -5.54 -2.47
C PRO A 115 14.03 -6.34 -2.68
N LEU A 116 14.08 -7.58 -2.17
CA LEU A 116 15.24 -8.46 -2.34
C LEU A 116 15.43 -8.84 -3.82
N LEU A 117 14.34 -9.19 -4.51
CA LEU A 117 14.37 -9.52 -5.93
C LEU A 117 14.78 -8.32 -6.80
N THR A 118 14.37 -7.10 -6.42
CA THR A 118 14.83 -5.85 -7.04
C THR A 118 16.35 -5.74 -6.94
N VAL A 119 16.91 -5.94 -5.75
CA VAL A 119 18.37 -5.89 -5.52
C VAL A 119 19.09 -6.96 -6.35
N MET A 120 18.57 -8.19 -6.39
CA MET A 120 19.15 -9.26 -7.21
C MET A 120 19.12 -8.92 -8.71
N ALA A 121 18.03 -8.35 -9.20
CA ALA A 121 17.88 -7.98 -10.61
C ALA A 121 18.85 -6.87 -11.03
N ILE A 122 19.03 -5.84 -10.20
CA ILE A 122 19.96 -4.74 -10.50
C ILE A 122 21.42 -5.20 -10.50
N TYR A 123 21.82 -6.11 -9.59
CA TYR A 123 23.18 -6.66 -9.57
C TYR A 123 23.46 -7.64 -10.72
N ARG A 124 22.41 -8.24 -11.29
CA ARG A 124 22.49 -9.07 -12.51
C ARG A 124 22.47 -8.23 -13.80
N GLY A 125 22.55 -6.91 -13.72
CA GLY A 125 22.51 -6.03 -14.88
C GLY A 125 21.15 -6.00 -15.60
N ARG A 126 20.06 -6.36 -14.90
CA ARG A 126 18.69 -6.39 -15.45
C ARG A 126 17.78 -5.37 -14.72
N PRO A 127 18.06 -4.05 -14.84
CA PRO A 127 17.32 -3.02 -14.11
C PRO A 127 15.83 -2.95 -14.49
N GLY A 128 15.44 -3.41 -15.68
CA GLY A 128 14.02 -3.46 -16.09
C GLY A 128 13.19 -4.42 -15.24
N TRP A 129 13.74 -5.61 -14.97
CA TRP A 129 13.13 -6.55 -14.02
C TRP A 129 13.16 -6.00 -12.59
N GLY A 130 14.23 -5.28 -12.23
CA GLY A 130 14.32 -4.59 -10.94
C GLY A 130 13.17 -3.59 -10.74
N PHE A 131 12.82 -2.85 -11.79
CA PHE A 131 11.76 -1.84 -11.75
C PHE A 131 10.37 -2.48 -11.62
N LEU A 132 10.15 -3.61 -12.29
CA LEU A 132 8.92 -4.38 -12.15
C LEU A 132 8.78 -4.94 -10.73
N MET A 133 9.84 -5.53 -10.17
CA MET A 133 9.84 -6.01 -8.77
C MET A 133 9.61 -4.87 -7.78
N ALA A 134 10.20 -3.70 -8.00
CA ALA A 134 10.01 -2.53 -7.14
C ALA A 134 8.55 -2.01 -7.19
N SER A 135 7.94 -2.02 -8.37
CA SER A 135 6.52 -1.70 -8.55
C SER A 135 5.60 -2.73 -7.87
N LEU A 136 5.93 -4.03 -7.97
CA LEU A 136 5.19 -5.10 -7.28
C LEU A 136 5.32 -5.02 -5.75
N MET A 137 6.48 -4.60 -5.25
CA MET A 137 6.68 -4.31 -3.83
C MET A 137 5.72 -3.20 -3.37
N GLN A 138 5.66 -2.08 -4.10
CA GLN A 138 4.76 -0.96 -3.79
C GLN A 138 3.30 -1.44 -3.73
N PHE A 139 2.90 -2.22 -4.75
CA PHE A 139 1.58 -2.82 -4.83
C PHE A 139 1.31 -3.73 -3.62
N GLY A 140 2.23 -4.63 -3.28
CA GLY A 140 2.12 -5.54 -2.13
C GLY A 140 1.96 -4.81 -0.81
N VAL A 141 2.78 -3.79 -0.53
CA VAL A 141 2.73 -3.01 0.72
C VAL A 141 1.40 -2.24 0.83
N ILE A 142 0.98 -1.54 -0.22
CA ILE A 142 -0.27 -0.75 -0.20
C ILE A 142 -1.49 -1.66 -0.05
N PHE A 143 -1.54 -2.77 -0.80
CA PHE A 143 -2.64 -3.72 -0.69
C PHE A 143 -2.66 -4.42 0.67
N THR A 144 -1.50 -4.71 1.27
CA THR A 144 -1.45 -5.24 2.64
C THR A 144 -2.13 -4.30 3.62
N ALA A 145 -1.85 -2.99 3.55
CA ALA A 145 -2.51 -2.00 4.40
C ALA A 145 -4.03 -1.93 4.14
N GLY A 146 -4.46 -1.94 2.87
CA GLY A 146 -5.87 -1.94 2.50
C GLY A 146 -6.62 -3.18 2.98
N ILE A 147 -6.04 -4.38 2.81
CA ILE A 147 -6.60 -5.65 3.29
C ILE A 147 -6.64 -5.68 4.81
N THR A 148 -5.59 -5.18 5.48
CA THR A 148 -5.57 -5.11 6.94
C THR A 148 -6.73 -4.26 7.44
N LEU A 149 -6.96 -3.10 6.83
CA LEU A 149 -8.01 -2.18 7.26
C LEU A 149 -9.41 -2.58 6.84
N PHE A 150 -9.58 -3.35 5.76
CA PHE A 150 -10.89 -3.70 5.20
C PHE A 150 -11.84 -4.30 6.25
N PRO A 151 -13.09 -3.81 6.40
CA PRO A 151 -13.79 -2.82 5.56
C PRO A 151 -13.65 -1.35 6.03
N PHE A 152 -12.82 -1.07 7.04
CA PHE A 152 -12.58 0.28 7.56
C PHE A 152 -11.70 1.10 6.62
N VAL A 153 -12.02 2.39 6.49
CA VAL A 153 -11.18 3.39 5.81
C VAL A 153 -10.52 4.30 6.84
N MET A 154 -11.26 4.70 7.87
CA MET A 154 -10.75 5.55 8.95
C MET A 154 -11.38 5.14 10.29
N PRO A 155 -10.72 4.30 11.10
CA PRO A 155 -11.20 3.95 12.43
C PRO A 155 -11.07 5.13 13.40
N SER A 156 -12.05 5.27 14.30
CA SER A 156 -12.08 6.32 15.33
C SER A 156 -11.69 5.75 16.69
N SER A 157 -10.70 6.38 17.34
CA SER A 157 -10.24 5.99 18.68
C SER A 157 -11.08 6.57 19.83
N VAL A 158 -11.84 7.64 19.57
CA VAL A 158 -12.69 8.31 20.59
C VAL A 158 -14.08 7.67 20.66
N SER A 159 -14.64 7.34 19.50
CA SER A 159 -15.95 6.68 19.39
C SER A 159 -15.88 5.62 18.30
N PRO A 160 -15.75 4.32 18.66
CA PRO A 160 -15.65 3.25 17.67
C PRO A 160 -16.82 3.21 16.68
N ILE A 161 -18.02 3.60 17.13
CA ILE A 161 -19.23 3.69 16.28
C ILE A 161 -19.02 4.69 15.15
N SER A 162 -18.35 5.82 15.39
CA SER A 162 -18.14 6.86 14.38
C SER A 162 -16.99 6.57 13.42
N SER A 163 -16.45 5.35 13.41
CA SER A 163 -15.47 4.92 12.40
C SER A 163 -16.06 5.07 10.99
N LEU A 164 -15.25 5.20 9.95
CA LEU A 164 -15.73 5.25 8.56
C LEU A 164 -15.40 3.93 7.86
N THR A 165 -16.41 3.27 7.27
CA THR A 165 -16.26 2.02 6.52
C THR A 165 -16.68 2.22 5.07
N LEU A 166 -16.24 1.31 4.20
CA LEU A 166 -16.67 1.28 2.79
C LEU A 166 -18.17 1.11 2.58
N TRP A 167 -18.92 0.76 3.63
CA TRP A 167 -20.36 0.51 3.57
C TRP A 167 -21.20 1.71 4.02
N ASP A 168 -20.70 2.59 4.91
CA ASP A 168 -21.45 3.77 5.36
C ASP A 168 -20.92 5.12 4.89
N SER A 169 -19.68 5.19 4.43
CA SER A 169 -19.05 6.45 4.04
C SER A 169 -18.88 6.55 2.53
N THR A 170 -19.94 6.22 1.77
CA THR A 170 -19.96 6.24 0.30
C THR A 170 -21.02 7.18 -0.25
N SER A 171 -20.77 7.67 -1.46
CA SER A 171 -21.73 8.49 -2.21
C SER A 171 -22.96 7.69 -2.63
N SER A 172 -24.03 8.37 -3.05
CA SER A 172 -25.24 7.73 -3.56
C SER A 172 -24.96 6.79 -4.75
N GLN A 173 -25.81 5.78 -4.94
CA GLN A 173 -25.68 4.81 -6.03
C GLN A 173 -25.59 5.48 -7.42
N LEU A 174 -26.36 6.55 -7.64
CA LEU A 174 -26.32 7.31 -8.89
C LEU A 174 -24.93 7.95 -9.10
N THR A 175 -24.41 8.63 -8.07
CA THR A 175 -23.09 9.27 -8.13
C THR A 175 -21.97 8.25 -8.33
N LEU A 176 -22.02 7.10 -7.64
CA LEU A 176 -21.03 6.03 -7.76
C LEU A 176 -21.06 5.39 -9.15
N SER A 177 -22.26 5.17 -9.71
CA SER A 177 -22.43 4.64 -11.07
C SER A 177 -21.86 5.60 -12.12
N ILE A 178 -22.09 6.90 -11.97
CA ILE A 178 -21.52 7.93 -12.87
C ILE A 178 -19.99 7.95 -12.77
N MET A 179 -19.44 7.95 -11.56
CA MET A 179 -17.98 7.95 -11.35
C MET A 179 -17.33 6.69 -11.92
N LEU A 180 -17.98 5.52 -11.80
CA LEU A 180 -17.50 4.27 -12.37
C LEU A 180 -17.43 4.35 -13.90
N VAL A 181 -18.47 4.87 -14.57
CA VAL A 181 -18.47 5.07 -16.03
C VAL A 181 -17.35 6.01 -16.46
N ILE A 182 -17.16 7.13 -15.74
CA ILE A 182 -16.06 8.07 -16.00
C ILE A 182 -14.70 7.36 -15.88
N VAL A 183 -14.46 6.61 -14.80
CA VAL A 183 -13.19 5.89 -14.60
C VAL A 183 -12.96 4.86 -15.70
N LEU A 184 -13.98 4.10 -16.10
CA LEU A 184 -13.86 3.10 -17.17
C LEU A 184 -13.49 3.71 -18.54
N ILE A 185 -13.87 4.96 -18.81
CA ILE A 185 -13.54 5.64 -20.07
C ILE A 185 -12.18 6.35 -19.96
N PHE A 186 -11.99 7.18 -18.94
CA PHE A 186 -10.83 8.07 -18.85
C PHE A 186 -9.57 7.37 -18.35
N LEU A 187 -9.66 6.38 -17.44
CA LEU A 187 -8.46 5.70 -16.93
C LEU A 187 -7.70 4.96 -18.04
N PRO A 188 -8.34 4.18 -18.95
CA PRO A 188 -7.63 3.58 -20.07
C PRO A 188 -7.00 4.61 -21.01
N ILE A 189 -7.70 5.71 -21.31
CA ILE A 189 -7.16 6.80 -22.13
C ILE A 189 -5.90 7.39 -21.48
N VAL A 190 -5.96 7.64 -20.16
CA VAL A 190 -4.84 8.16 -19.37
C VAL A 190 -3.63 7.22 -19.43
N LEU A 191 -3.86 5.92 -19.26
CA LEU A 191 -2.81 4.92 -19.34
C LEU A 191 -2.21 4.83 -20.75
N LEU A 192 -3.04 4.88 -21.80
CA LEU A 192 -2.58 4.79 -23.20
C LEU A 192 -1.67 5.96 -23.58
N TYR A 193 -2.09 7.21 -23.34
CA TYR A 193 -1.23 8.34 -23.72
C TYR A 193 0.01 8.42 -22.82
N THR A 194 -0.09 8.01 -21.56
CA THR A 194 1.06 7.96 -20.64
C THR A 194 2.07 6.92 -21.13
N LEU A 195 1.63 5.72 -21.52
CA LEU A 195 2.48 4.70 -22.12
C LEU A 195 3.11 5.17 -23.43
N TRP A 196 2.33 5.82 -24.30
CA TRP A 196 2.83 6.40 -25.55
C TRP A 196 3.91 7.45 -25.29
N SER A 197 3.72 8.31 -24.28
CA SER A 197 4.70 9.31 -23.86
C SER A 197 6.00 8.66 -23.39
N TYR A 198 5.93 7.66 -22.51
CA TYR A 198 7.12 6.90 -22.05
C TYR A 198 7.82 6.15 -23.18
N TYR A 199 7.06 5.57 -24.11
CA TYR A 199 7.61 4.91 -25.29
C TYR A 199 8.31 5.90 -26.22
N LYS A 200 7.71 7.08 -26.45
CA LYS A 200 8.26 8.07 -27.38
C LYS A 200 9.50 8.78 -26.83
N MET A 201 9.56 8.99 -25.51
CA MET A 201 10.73 9.54 -24.81
C MET A 201 11.74 8.45 -24.42
N TRP A 202 11.60 7.24 -24.97
CA TRP A 202 12.54 6.17 -24.69
C TRP A 202 13.90 6.45 -25.36
N GLY A 203 14.87 6.74 -24.50
CA GLY A 203 16.29 6.97 -24.75
C GLY A 203 16.98 7.12 -23.40
#